data_AF-A0A7W0P3I4-F1
#
_entry.id   AF-A0A7W0P3I4-F1
#
_cell.length_a   1.000
_cell.length_b   1.000
_cell.length_c   1.000
_cell.angle_alpha   90.00
_cell.angle_beta   90.00
_cell.angle_gamma   90.00
#
_symmetry.space_group_name_H-M   'P 1'
#
loop_
_entity.id
_entity.type
_entity.pdbx_description
1 polymer ?
#
loop_
_entity_poly.entity_id
_entity_poly.type
_entity_poly.pdbx_seq_one_letter_code
_entity_poly.pdbx_strand_id
1 'polypeptide(L)' 'MWVTPDGVVCEVTDQGGGLDDPLAGLVPPKQYASAGMGLWIARQLSDSFAIGANGEGTTVRIAVDR' A
#
# COMPACT_ATOMS: atom_id res chain seq x y z
N MET A 1 1.87 -9.84 9.61
CA MET A 1 0.70 -10.45 8.93
C MET A 1 -0.10 -11.22 9.94
N TRP A 2 -1.42 -11.05 9.92
CA TRP A 2 -2.37 -11.69 10.82
C TRP A 2 -3.49 -12.31 10.00
N VAL A 3 -3.87 -13.53 10.35
CA VAL A 3 -5.03 -14.21 9.78
C VAL A 3 -6.15 -14.13 10.81
N THR A 4 -7.33 -13.67 10.38
CA THR A 4 -8.55 -13.62 11.18
C THR A 4 -9.57 -14.61 10.61
N PRO A 5 -10.68 -14.90 11.33
CA PRO A 5 -11.79 -15.66 10.73
C PRO A 5 -12.37 -14.99 9.48
N ASP A 6 -12.35 -13.65 9.44
CA ASP A 6 -12.98 -12.84 8.41
C ASP A 6 -12.06 -12.52 7.22
N GLY A 7 -10.76 -12.79 7.32
CA GLY A 7 -9.81 -12.44 6.26
C GLY A 7 -8.34 -12.45 6.69
N VAL A 8 -7.53 -11.66 5.99
CA VAL A 8 -6.10 -11.50 6.25
C VAL A 8 -5.76 -10.02 6.32
N VAL A 9 -4.97 -9.64 7.32
CA VAL A 9 -4.38 -8.30 7.45
C VAL A 9 -2.87 -8.39 7.31
N CYS A 10 -2.28 -7.57 6.46
CA CYS A 10 -0.83 -7.44 6.31
C CYS A 10 -0.41 -6.00 6.63
N GLU A 11 0.75 -5.85 7.29
CA GLU A 11 1.37 -4.56 7.53
C GLU A 11 2.85 -4.68 7.17
N VAL A 12 3.33 -3.70 6.40
CA VAL A 12 4.72 -3.59 5.96
C VAL A 12 5.21 -2.20 6.33
N THR A 13 6.32 -2.13 7.06
CA THR A 13 6.96 -0.87 7.47
C THR A 13 8.39 -0.83 6.97
N ASP A 14 8.77 0.29 6.37
CA ASP A 14 10.17 0.63 6.09
C ASP A 14 10.67 1.72 7.05
N GLN A 15 11.96 2.02 6.98
CA GLN A 15 12.62 3.11 7.72
C GLN A 15 13.18 4.17 6.76
N GLY A 16 12.50 4.39 5.63
CA GLY A 16 12.87 5.39 4.63
C GLY A 16 12.46 6.81 5.01
N GLY A 17 12.66 7.77 4.10
CA GLY A 17 12.24 9.16 4.31
C GLY A 17 10.73 9.41 4.15
N GLY A 18 9.93 8.36 3.98
CA GLY A 18 8.52 8.45 3.61
C GLY A 18 8.28 8.41 2.09
N LEU A 19 7.05 8.73 1.68
CA LEU A 19 6.67 8.83 0.27
C LEU A 19 6.77 10.27 -0.21
N ASP A 20 7.46 10.49 -1.32
CA ASP A 20 7.59 11.81 -1.96
C ASP A 20 6.30 12.27 -2.65
N ASP A 21 5.46 11.31 -3.09
CA ASP A 21 4.17 11.56 -3.75
C ASP A 21 3.01 11.21 -2.80
N PRO A 22 2.25 12.21 -2.31
CA PRO A 22 1.06 11.98 -1.47
C PRO A 22 -0.03 11.15 -2.17
N LEU A 23 0.01 11.04 -3.51
CA LEU A 23 -0.96 10.31 -4.32
C LEU A 23 -0.47 8.92 -4.73
N ALA A 24 0.68 8.47 -4.22
CA ALA A 24 1.26 7.18 -4.56
C ALA A 24 0.23 6.03 -4.37
N GLY A 25 -0.06 5.31 -5.46
CA GLY A 25 -1.02 4.19 -5.46
C GLY A 25 -2.50 4.59 -5.50
N LEU A 26 -2.85 5.87 -5.40
CA LEU A 26 -4.25 6.33 -5.56
C LEU A 26 -4.68 6.41 -7.02
N VAL A 27 -3.75 6.78 -7.90
CA VAL A 27 -4.00 6.94 -9.34
C VAL A 27 -3.27 5.85 -10.13
N PRO A 28 -3.84 5.40 -11.26
CA PRO A 28 -3.15 4.48 -12.14
C PRO A 28 -1.85 5.13 -12.64
N PRO A 29 -0.75 4.35 -12.74
CA PRO A 29 0.46 4.84 -13.37
C PRO A 29 0.19 5.18 -14.84
N LYS A 30 0.99 6.08 -15.41
CA LYS A 30 0.92 6.43 -16.83
C LYS A 30 1.11 5.18 -17.71
N GLN A 31 0.51 5.17 -18.89
CA GLN A 31 0.77 4.15 -19.88
C GLN A 31 2.29 4.07 -20.14
N TYR A 32 2.85 2.86 -20.07
CA TYR A 32 4.29 2.58 -20.19
C TYR A 32 5.20 3.12 -19.08
N ALA A 33 4.66 3.43 -17.89
CA ALA A 33 5.49 3.73 -16.74
C ALA A 33 6.39 2.53 -16.37
N SER A 34 7.66 2.80 -16.07
CA SER A 34 8.63 1.80 -15.63
C SER A 34 8.53 1.45 -14.13
N ALA A 35 7.82 2.26 -13.34
CA ALA A 35 7.62 2.11 -11.90
C ALA A 35 6.26 2.68 -11.46
N GLY A 36 5.90 2.47 -10.18
CA GLY A 36 4.67 3.03 -9.58
C GLY A 36 3.42 2.14 -9.68
N MET A 37 3.54 0.97 -10.31
CA MET A 37 2.42 0.03 -10.43
C MET A 37 2.09 -0.69 -9.12
N GLY A 38 3.09 -0.99 -8.29
CA GLY A 38 2.94 -1.88 -7.14
C GLY A 38 1.86 -1.43 -6.15
N LEU A 39 1.94 -0.18 -5.67
CA LEU A 39 0.94 0.36 -4.74
C LEU A 39 -0.45 0.47 -5.37
N TRP A 40 -0.52 0.84 -6.66
CA TRP A 40 -1.79 0.94 -7.37
C TRP A 40 -2.46 -0.44 -7.50
N ILE A 41 -1.72 -1.46 -7.93
CA ILE A 41 -2.21 -2.85 -8.04
C ILE A 41 -2.61 -3.37 -6.66
N ALA A 42 -1.77 -3.22 -5.65
CA ALA A 42 -2.07 -3.68 -4.30
C ALA A 42 -3.38 -3.07 -3.79
N ARG A 43 -3.61 -1.78 -4.03
CA ARG A 43 -4.88 -1.11 -3.70
C ARG A 43 -6.08 -1.68 -4.44
N GLN A 44 -5.95 -2.04 -5.72
CA GLN A 44 -7.06 -2.61 -6.48
C GLN A 44 -7.43 -4.03 -6.02
N LEU A 45 -6.46 -4.78 -5.51
CA LEU A 45 -6.63 -6.18 -5.08
C LEU A 45 -7.10 -6.33 -3.63
N SER A 46 -7.28 -5.23 -2.90
CA SER A 46 -7.54 -5.25 -1.47
C SER A 46 -8.89 -4.63 -1.15
N ASP A 47 -9.59 -5.20 -0.17
CA ASP A 47 -10.84 -4.62 0.35
C ASP A 47 -10.56 -3.39 1.22
N SER A 48 -9.41 -3.37 1.90
CA SER A 48 -8.92 -2.21 2.64
C SER A 48 -7.43 -1.97 2.39
N PHE A 49 -7.09 -0.68 2.21
CA PHE A 49 -5.73 -0.26 1.94
C PHE A 49 -5.46 1.11 2.56
N ALA A 50 -4.49 1.18 3.47
CA ALA A 50 -4.07 2.39 4.15
C ALA A 50 -2.55 2.57 4.06
N ILE A 51 -2.13 3.81 3.82
CA ILE A 51 -0.73 4.22 3.89
C ILE A 51 -0.61 5.29 4.96
N GLY A 52 0.35 5.12 5.85
CA GLY A 52 0.85 6.18 6.73
C GLY A 52 2.33 6.40 6.45
N ALA A 53 2.73 7.61 6.13
CA ALA A 53 4.13 7.98 5.96
C ALA A 53 4.46 9.16 6.87
N ASN A 54 5.67 9.15 7.42
CA ASN A 54 6.27 10.28 8.13
C ASN A 54 7.76 10.37 7.72
N GLY A 55 8.49 11.34 8.27
CA GLY A 55 9.92 11.50 7.98
C GLY A 55 10.82 10.36 8.50
N GLU A 56 10.26 9.33 9.12
CA GLU A 56 10.98 8.19 9.70
C GLU A 56 10.63 6.86 9.01
N GLY A 57 9.67 6.86 8.08
CA GLY A 57 9.31 5.67 7.32
C GLY A 57 7.93 5.70 6.71
N THR A 58 7.61 4.64 5.98
CA THR A 58 6.29 4.36 5.43
C THR A 58 5.76 3.04 5.99
N THR A 59 4.52 3.05 6.46
CA THR A 59 3.74 1.87 6.81
C THR A 59 2.57 1.72 5.85
N VAL A 60 2.47 0.55 5.23
CA VAL A 60 1.32 0.15 4.41
C VAL A 60 0.58 -0.96 5.13
N ARG A 61 -0.73 -0.76 5.34
CA ARG A 61 -1.63 -1.78 5.89
C ARG A 61 -2.65 -2.18 4.83
N ILE A 62 -2.81 -3.49 4.66
CA ILE A 62 -3.67 -4.11 3.65
C ILE A 62 -4.58 -5.11 4.34
N ALA A 63 -5.85 -5.15 3.98
CA ALA A 63 -6.75 -6.24 4.35
C ALA A 63 -7.49 -6.80 3.14
N VAL A 64 -7.68 -8.11 3.14
CA VAL A 64 -8.51 -8.85 2.19
C VAL A 64 -9.48 -9.71 3.00
N ASP A 65 -10.77 -9.57 2.70
CA ASP A 65 -11.85 -10.32 3.33
C ASP A 65 -12.05 -11.68 2.64
N ARG A 66 -12.65 -12.64 3.34
CA ARG A 66 -12.78 -14.03 2.88
C ARG A 66 -13.98 -14.28 1.95
#